data_AF-A0A9J7BVD4-F1
#
_entry.id   AF-A0A9J7BVD4-F1
#
_cell.length_a   1.000
_cell.length_b   1.000
_cell.length_c   1.000
_cell.angle_alpha   90.00
_cell.angle_beta   90.00
_cell.angle_gamma   90.00
#
_symmetry.space_group_name_H-M   'P 1'
#
loop_
_entity.id
_entity.type
_entity.pdbx_description
1 polymer ?
#
loop_
_entity_poly.entity_id
_entity_poly.type
_entity_poly.pdbx_seq_one_letter_code
_entity_poly.pdbx_strand_id
1 'polypeptide(L)'
;MIPAASFAFHAMHVALLRGASMMVPFPQRDEWYREWTSELWHVRRDCVPVGAFSWTAEREVTAFCIGSFQDAACLRGQRGTVPVASASMHGSARYCVLLLCAVLAVCVIIGRFLPGIESEKEAAQSALPQGVILIEAGQYGDGERATIPFDEYRKWATRRQRYFEDMAFYRMAKERVQAGGLDAGQWVVAHATENLAGLVGAGVADTGADVPRVMLGRSMWRRVFQSDPSVIGQAITVAHHKVRIAGIAPAGVWQLPGHADLWVMESGAAMALTPHAAKGHVIALLSPLGRAEMSGAAVGITAYSEDGEAIDHHGMRLAPSTGGPVSLYLFALLLAVLALPAIVSVFQTESSFDSHKPSVAARVKRAAFLVTKMGLVAALGYFAALDIAYCSFPEYAGAAEFLQFASSFTICLFGLRWALMDQSRRCPVCLRCVTHPAQVGIASCTFLGWNGTEMMCTGGHVLLHVPSLPTSWFSRQRWMYLDTSWDFLFADRPGQI
;
A
#
# COMPACT_ATOMS: atom_id res chain seq x y z
N MET A 1 -32.94 28.61 10.63
CA MET A 1 -31.97 27.60 10.13
C MET A 1 -31.83 26.35 11.02
N ILE A 2 -32.17 26.40 12.32
CA ILE A 2 -32.01 25.29 13.28
C ILE A 2 -32.92 24.04 13.02
N PRO A 3 -34.18 24.16 12.54
CA PRO A 3 -35.06 22.98 12.37
C PRO A 3 -34.64 22.05 11.22
N ALA A 4 -34.11 22.63 10.14
CA ALA A 4 -33.75 21.89 8.92
C ALA A 4 -32.53 20.97 9.15
N ALA A 5 -31.55 21.44 9.94
CA ALA A 5 -30.39 20.63 10.30
C ALA A 5 -30.78 19.44 11.18
N SER A 6 -31.61 19.65 12.21
CA SER A 6 -32.06 18.56 13.10
C SER A 6 -32.87 17.49 12.37
N PHE A 7 -33.66 17.88 11.35
CA PHE A 7 -34.38 16.96 10.47
C PHE A 7 -33.43 16.17 9.56
N ALA A 8 -32.42 16.82 8.97
CA ALA A 8 -31.44 16.16 8.12
C ALA A 8 -30.61 15.11 8.89
N PHE A 9 -30.17 15.43 10.11
CA PHE A 9 -29.47 14.47 10.97
C PHE A 9 -30.36 13.30 11.38
N HIS A 10 -31.64 13.55 11.69
CA HIS A 10 -32.58 12.48 12.00
C HIS A 10 -32.75 11.51 10.82
N ALA A 11 -32.92 12.04 9.61
CA ALA A 11 -33.03 11.25 8.41
C ALA A 11 -31.76 10.42 8.16
N MET A 12 -30.58 11.01 8.40
CA MET A 12 -29.30 10.32 8.32
C MET A 12 -29.18 9.16 9.32
N HIS A 13 -29.54 9.37 10.59
CA HIS A 13 -29.49 8.32 11.62
C HIS A 13 -30.42 7.15 11.31
N VAL A 14 -31.64 7.44 10.87
CA VAL A 14 -32.60 6.42 10.44
C VAL A 14 -32.08 5.67 9.20
N ALA A 15 -31.48 6.37 8.24
CA ALA A 15 -30.87 5.76 7.07
C ALA A 15 -29.69 4.84 7.44
N LEU A 16 -28.86 5.22 8.40
CA LEU A 16 -27.76 4.40 8.92
C LEU A 16 -28.29 3.10 9.56
N LEU A 17 -29.29 3.19 10.44
CA LEU A 17 -29.92 2.00 11.06
C LEU A 17 -30.59 1.11 10.00
N ARG A 18 -31.23 1.72 8.99
CA ARG A 18 -31.83 0.96 7.88
C ARG A 18 -30.77 0.24 7.06
N GLY A 19 -29.63 0.89 6.78
CA GLY A 19 -28.48 0.28 6.14
C GLY A 19 -27.92 -0.90 6.94
N ALA A 20 -27.72 -0.73 8.25
CA ALA A 20 -27.26 -1.80 9.14
C ALA A 20 -28.24 -2.98 9.20
N SER A 21 -29.55 -2.73 9.23
CA SER A 21 -30.57 -3.78 9.23
C SER A 21 -30.54 -4.69 8.00
N MET A 22 -30.02 -4.20 6.85
CA MET A 22 -29.87 -5.04 5.66
C MET A 22 -28.82 -6.14 5.86
N MET A 23 -27.86 -5.94 6.77
CA MET A 23 -26.88 -6.95 7.14
C MET A 23 -27.48 -8.04 8.03
N VAL A 24 -28.57 -7.74 8.76
CA VAL A 24 -29.27 -8.67 9.65
C VAL A 24 -30.09 -9.69 8.83
N PRO A 25 -30.10 -10.98 9.24
CA PRO A 25 -30.91 -12.01 8.61
C PRO A 25 -32.41 -11.67 8.57
N PHE A 26 -33.07 -11.99 7.45
CA PHE A 26 -34.47 -11.63 7.18
C PHE A 26 -35.46 -11.85 8.35
N PRO A 27 -35.43 -12.99 9.08
CA PRO A 27 -36.42 -13.25 10.14
C PRO A 27 -36.27 -12.38 11.39
N GLN A 28 -35.09 -11.81 11.64
CA GLN A 28 -34.80 -10.99 12.84
C GLN A 28 -34.70 -9.50 12.51
N ARG A 29 -34.67 -9.15 11.22
CA ARG A 29 -34.46 -7.78 10.75
C ARG A 29 -35.48 -6.80 11.30
N ASP A 30 -36.76 -7.18 11.31
CA ASP A 30 -37.84 -6.29 11.73
C ASP A 30 -37.89 -6.08 13.25
N GLU A 31 -37.46 -7.07 14.02
CA GLU A 31 -37.34 -6.98 15.48
C GLU A 31 -36.11 -6.17 15.87
N TRP A 32 -34.96 -6.50 15.28
CA TRP A 32 -33.69 -5.78 15.46
C TRP A 32 -33.81 -4.30 15.10
N TYR A 33 -34.44 -3.97 13.96
CA TYR A 33 -34.63 -2.59 13.55
C TYR A 33 -35.54 -1.83 14.52
N ARG A 34 -36.57 -2.49 15.07
CA ARG A 34 -37.47 -1.89 16.07
C ARG A 34 -36.75 -1.59 17.38
N GLU A 35 -35.94 -2.53 17.85
CA GLU A 35 -35.11 -2.39 19.04
C GLU A 35 -34.16 -1.19 18.91
N TRP A 36 -33.33 -1.17 17.86
CA TRP A 36 -32.39 -0.07 17.62
C TRP A 36 -33.05 1.29 17.37
N THR A 37 -34.24 1.30 16.76
CA THR A 37 -35.02 2.55 16.59
C THR A 37 -35.54 3.06 17.94
N SER A 38 -35.91 2.15 18.86
CA SER A 38 -36.33 2.52 20.21
C SER A 38 -35.17 3.05 21.06
N GLU A 39 -33.99 2.45 20.95
CA GLU A 39 -32.78 2.93 21.63
C GLU A 39 -32.31 4.28 21.09
N LEU A 40 -32.39 4.48 19.76
CA LEU A 40 -32.08 5.78 19.15
C LEU A 40 -32.95 6.91 19.73
N TRP A 41 -34.22 6.63 20.01
CA TRP A 41 -35.11 7.60 20.66
C TRP A 41 -34.61 7.96 22.07
N HIS A 42 -34.17 6.97 22.86
CA HIS A 42 -33.62 7.19 24.19
C HIS A 42 -32.30 7.98 24.16
N VAL A 43 -31.33 7.56 23.33
CA VAL A 43 -30.04 8.25 23.19
C VAL A 43 -30.23 9.69 22.77
N ARG A 44 -31.17 9.97 21.86
CA ARG A 44 -31.43 11.33 21.42
C ARG A 44 -32.05 12.20 22.50
N ARG A 45 -32.94 11.64 23.32
CA ARG A 45 -33.54 12.35 24.47
C ARG A 45 -32.48 12.72 25.52
N ASP A 46 -31.50 11.85 25.73
CA ASP A 46 -30.50 12.03 26.78
C ASP A 46 -29.32 12.91 26.30
N CYS A 47 -28.94 12.83 25.01
CA CYS A 47 -27.85 13.63 24.43
C CYS A 47 -28.28 15.02 23.92
N VAL A 48 -29.53 15.20 23.46
CA VAL A 48 -29.99 16.48 22.86
C VAL A 48 -30.85 17.27 23.87
N PRO A 49 -30.36 18.42 24.39
CA PRO A 49 -31.16 19.27 25.28
C PRO A 49 -32.43 19.78 24.58
N VAL A 50 -33.54 19.82 25.30
CA VAL A 50 -34.84 20.28 24.77
C VAL A 50 -34.71 21.68 24.17
N GLY A 51 -34.84 21.78 22.85
CA GLY A 51 -34.87 23.05 22.11
C GLY A 51 -33.54 23.58 21.59
N ALA A 52 -32.41 22.88 21.75
CA ALA A 52 -31.10 23.34 21.27
C ALA A 52 -30.40 22.30 20.37
N PHE A 53 -29.89 22.76 19.23
CA PHE A 53 -29.02 21.95 18.36
C PHE A 53 -27.59 21.98 18.92
N SER A 54 -27.01 20.81 19.17
CA SER A 54 -25.63 20.66 19.63
C SER A 54 -24.86 19.70 18.71
N TRP A 55 -23.76 20.20 18.14
CA TRP A 55 -22.86 19.39 17.30
C TRP A 55 -22.22 18.22 18.05
N THR A 56 -21.99 18.34 19.36
CA THR A 56 -21.43 17.26 20.17
C THR A 56 -22.45 16.15 20.37
N ALA A 57 -23.70 16.50 20.66
CA ALA A 57 -24.80 15.56 20.81
C ALA A 57 -25.07 14.80 19.50
N GLU A 58 -25.09 15.48 18.36
CA GLU A 58 -25.32 14.84 17.05
C GLU A 58 -24.16 13.89 16.68
N ARG A 59 -22.91 14.18 17.11
CA ARG A 59 -21.77 13.26 16.94
C ARG A 59 -21.92 12.00 17.80
N GLU A 60 -22.38 12.11 19.03
CA GLU A 60 -22.62 10.97 19.92
C GLU A 60 -23.73 10.06 19.39
N VAL A 61 -24.85 10.65 18.94
CA VAL A 61 -25.96 9.91 18.31
C VAL A 61 -25.50 9.24 17.01
N THR A 62 -24.64 9.90 16.22
CA THR A 62 -24.07 9.31 14.99
C THR A 62 -23.12 8.15 15.32
N ALA A 63 -22.27 8.28 16.35
CA ALA A 63 -21.38 7.21 16.80
C ALA A 63 -22.16 5.98 17.28
N PHE A 64 -23.27 6.20 18.00
CA PHE A 64 -24.22 5.14 18.37
C PHE A 64 -24.79 4.43 17.13
N CYS A 65 -25.28 5.17 16.13
CA CYS A 65 -25.80 4.59 14.88
C CYS A 65 -24.74 3.80 14.11
N ILE A 66 -23.48 4.25 14.09
CA ILE A 66 -22.37 3.52 13.47
C ILE A 66 -22.09 2.21 14.23
N GLY A 67 -22.24 2.20 15.56
CA GLY A 67 -22.12 0.99 16.39
C GLY A 67 -23.09 -0.14 15.99
N SER A 68 -24.26 0.20 15.44
CA SER A 68 -25.25 -0.79 14.98
C SER A 68 -24.75 -1.71 13.86
N PHE A 69 -23.77 -1.26 13.05
CA PHE A 69 -23.17 -2.10 12.00
C PHE A 69 -22.34 -3.25 12.57
N GLN A 70 -21.67 -3.04 13.71
CA GLN A 70 -20.91 -4.07 14.38
C GLN A 70 -21.82 -5.15 14.96
N ASP A 71 -22.95 -4.74 15.55
CA ASP A 71 -23.96 -5.65 16.08
C ASP A 71 -24.66 -6.45 14.97
N ALA A 72 -25.08 -5.78 13.89
CA ALA A 72 -25.65 -6.43 12.71
C ALA A 72 -24.69 -7.44 12.05
N ALA A 73 -23.39 -7.12 11.99
CA ALA A 73 -22.35 -8.03 11.51
C ALA A 73 -22.16 -9.24 12.44
N CYS A 74 -22.25 -9.03 13.77
CA CYS A 74 -22.19 -10.10 14.77
C CYS A 74 -23.34 -11.10 14.59
N LEU A 75 -24.57 -10.61 14.47
CA LEU A 75 -25.77 -11.43 14.26
C LEU A 75 -25.74 -12.21 12.94
N ARG A 76 -25.20 -11.60 11.87
CA ARG A 76 -24.97 -12.29 10.60
C ARG A 76 -23.94 -13.41 10.74
N GLY A 77 -22.89 -13.21 11.55
CA GLY A 77 -21.86 -14.21 11.83
C GLY A 77 -22.37 -15.40 12.67
N GLN A 78 -23.30 -15.15 13.60
CA GLN A 78 -23.86 -16.20 14.48
C GLN A 78 -24.75 -17.20 13.72
N ARG A 79 -25.40 -16.81 12.61
CA ARG A 79 -26.26 -17.71 11.82
C ARG A 79 -25.53 -18.59 10.79
N GLY A 80 -24.20 -18.50 10.71
CA GLY A 80 -23.37 -19.44 9.93
C GLY A 80 -23.42 -20.89 10.47
N THR A 81 -24.08 -21.14 11.60
CA THR A 81 -24.36 -22.47 12.13
C THR A 81 -25.72 -22.99 11.63
N VAL A 82 -25.73 -23.57 10.42
CA VAL A 82 -26.80 -24.41 9.86
C VAL A 82 -26.31 -25.88 9.89
N PRO A 83 -27.18 -26.91 10.02
CA PRO A 83 -26.89 -28.11 10.79
C PRO A 83 -25.90 -29.10 10.16
N VAL A 84 -24.97 -29.57 11.01
CA VAL A 84 -24.35 -30.90 11.16
C VAL A 84 -23.73 -31.65 9.94
N ALA A 85 -23.89 -31.25 8.68
CA ALA A 85 -23.40 -32.08 7.57
C ALA A 85 -21.99 -31.77 7.02
N SER A 86 -21.30 -30.69 7.42
CA SER A 86 -19.92 -30.40 6.91
C SER A 86 -18.92 -29.83 7.93
N ALA A 87 -19.14 -30.11 9.22
CA ALA A 87 -18.21 -29.73 10.30
C ALA A 87 -16.82 -30.41 10.22
N SER A 88 -16.60 -31.34 9.28
CA SER A 88 -15.31 -32.01 9.10
C SER A 88 -14.31 -31.23 8.24
N MET A 89 -14.76 -30.36 7.32
CA MET A 89 -13.89 -29.58 6.44
C MET A 89 -13.67 -28.13 6.90
N HIS A 90 -14.71 -27.49 7.46
CA HIS A 90 -14.61 -26.14 8.00
C HIS A 90 -13.80 -26.14 9.30
N GLY A 91 -12.57 -25.64 9.23
CA GLY A 91 -11.67 -25.52 10.39
C GLY A 91 -10.47 -26.47 10.39
N SER A 92 -10.28 -27.30 9.36
CA SER A 92 -9.06 -28.10 9.21
C SER A 92 -7.82 -27.23 8.95
N ALA A 93 -6.71 -27.53 9.61
CA ALA A 93 -5.43 -26.86 9.39
C ALA A 93 -4.95 -26.96 7.93
N ARG A 94 -5.15 -28.12 7.28
CA ARG A 94 -4.75 -28.33 5.88
C ARG A 94 -5.51 -27.41 4.94
N TYR A 95 -6.82 -27.28 5.12
CA TYR A 95 -7.65 -26.39 4.31
C TYR A 95 -7.24 -24.92 4.48
N CYS A 96 -6.95 -24.50 5.71
CA CYS A 96 -6.46 -23.14 5.97
C CYS A 96 -5.16 -22.83 5.23
N VAL A 97 -4.18 -23.75 5.28
CA VAL A 97 -2.91 -23.59 4.56
C VAL A 97 -3.13 -23.61 3.05
N LEU A 98 -3.93 -24.56 2.52
CA LEU A 98 -4.23 -24.64 1.09
C LEU A 98 -4.89 -23.36 0.57
N LEU A 99 -5.83 -22.79 1.33
CA LEU A 99 -6.47 -21.52 0.98
C LEU A 99 -5.45 -20.38 0.93
N LEU A 100 -4.59 -20.26 1.95
CA LEU A 100 -3.54 -19.24 1.97
C LEU A 100 -2.56 -19.40 0.80
N CYS A 101 -2.15 -20.64 0.49
CA CYS A 101 -1.32 -20.93 -0.68
C CYS A 101 -2.02 -20.58 -2.00
N ALA A 102 -3.31 -20.88 -2.12
CA ALA A 102 -4.09 -20.55 -3.32
C ALA A 102 -4.20 -19.04 -3.53
N VAL A 103 -4.52 -18.28 -2.47
CA VAL A 103 -4.55 -16.81 -2.53
C VAL A 103 -3.17 -16.26 -2.88
N LEU A 104 -2.10 -16.79 -2.27
CA LEU A 104 -0.73 -16.38 -2.58
C LEU A 104 -0.37 -16.64 -4.04
N ALA A 105 -0.73 -17.81 -4.57
CA ALA A 105 -0.51 -18.14 -5.97
C ALA A 105 -1.25 -17.16 -6.89
N VAL A 106 -2.49 -16.78 -6.56
CA VAL A 106 -3.24 -15.78 -7.32
C VAL A 106 -2.53 -14.41 -7.30
N CYS A 107 -2.08 -13.93 -6.14
CA CYS A 107 -1.32 -12.67 -6.06
C CYS A 107 -0.03 -12.73 -6.90
N VAL A 108 0.73 -13.82 -6.80
CA VAL A 108 1.94 -14.00 -7.60
C VAL A 108 1.64 -13.99 -9.10
N ILE A 109 0.54 -14.64 -9.53
CA ILE A 109 0.12 -14.65 -10.93
C ILE A 109 -0.28 -13.24 -11.38
N ILE A 110 -1.08 -12.51 -10.61
CA ILE A 110 -1.49 -11.13 -10.91
C ILE A 110 -0.26 -10.23 -11.07
N GLY A 111 0.68 -10.28 -10.12
CA GLY A 111 1.90 -9.49 -10.16
C GLY A 111 2.77 -9.73 -11.40
N ARG A 112 2.72 -10.92 -12.02
CA ARG A 112 3.45 -11.18 -13.28
C ARG A 112 2.86 -10.45 -14.49
N PHE A 113 1.60 -10.04 -14.43
CA PHE A 113 0.93 -9.31 -15.50
C PHE A 113 0.89 -7.80 -15.28
N LEU A 114 1.36 -7.31 -14.12
CA LEU A 114 1.36 -5.88 -13.81
C LEU A 114 2.62 -5.20 -14.37
N PRO A 115 2.47 -4.23 -15.30
CA PRO A 115 3.62 -3.55 -15.92
C PRO A 115 4.41 -2.69 -14.92
N GLY A 116 3.76 -2.22 -13.85
CA GLY A 116 4.40 -1.40 -12.82
C GLY A 116 5.52 -2.13 -12.08
N ILE A 117 5.38 -3.43 -11.82
CA ILE A 117 6.41 -4.22 -11.11
C ILE A 117 7.67 -4.39 -11.97
N GLU A 118 7.52 -4.60 -13.27
CA GLU A 118 8.68 -4.65 -14.18
C GLU A 118 9.32 -3.27 -14.33
N SER A 119 8.52 -2.20 -14.36
CA SER A 119 9.06 -0.83 -14.40
C SER A 119 9.90 -0.50 -13.15
N GLU A 120 9.50 -0.98 -11.98
CA GLU A 120 10.23 -0.80 -10.73
C GLU A 120 11.54 -1.60 -10.73
N LYS A 121 11.53 -2.87 -11.14
CA LYS A 121 12.78 -3.66 -11.25
C LYS A 121 13.79 -3.02 -12.20
N GLU A 122 13.31 -2.52 -13.34
CA GLU A 122 14.16 -1.81 -14.29
C GLU A 122 14.69 -0.50 -13.72
N ALA A 123 13.86 0.24 -12.99
CA ALA A 123 14.25 1.46 -12.29
C ALA A 123 15.32 1.19 -11.23
N ALA A 124 15.19 0.09 -10.47
CA ALA A 124 16.17 -0.34 -9.47
C ALA A 124 17.51 -0.77 -10.10
N GLN A 125 17.48 -1.34 -11.31
CA GLN A 125 18.68 -1.78 -12.04
C GLN A 125 19.34 -0.65 -12.85
N SER A 126 18.58 0.37 -13.25
CA SER A 126 19.04 1.43 -14.14
C SER A 126 19.32 2.70 -13.35
N ALA A 127 20.54 2.83 -12.86
CA ALA A 127 21.02 4.08 -12.25
C ALA A 127 21.59 5.02 -13.32
N LEU A 128 21.36 6.32 -13.15
CA LEU A 128 22.12 7.35 -13.86
C LEU A 128 23.62 7.21 -13.55
N PRO A 129 24.52 7.71 -14.42
CA PRO A 129 25.94 7.75 -14.13
C PRO A 129 26.24 8.37 -12.76
N GLN A 130 27.23 7.81 -12.04
CA GLN A 130 27.59 8.31 -10.71
C GLN A 130 28.10 9.75 -10.80
N GLY A 131 27.54 10.64 -9.97
CA GLY A 131 27.94 12.05 -9.92
C GLY A 131 27.03 12.98 -10.72
N VAL A 132 25.95 12.48 -11.32
CA VAL A 132 24.90 13.33 -11.89
C VAL A 132 24.08 13.96 -10.77
N ILE A 133 23.91 15.28 -10.83
CA ILE A 133 23.11 16.07 -9.90
C ILE A 133 22.10 16.95 -10.63
N LEU A 134 20.99 17.25 -9.97
CA LEU A 134 20.01 18.25 -10.38
C LEU A 134 20.35 19.58 -9.70
N ILE A 135 20.41 20.67 -10.44
CA ILE A 135 20.63 22.02 -9.90
C ILE A 135 19.29 22.77 -9.88
N GLU A 136 18.95 23.34 -8.73
CA GLU A 136 17.75 24.17 -8.53
C GLU A 136 18.08 25.46 -7.80
N ALA A 137 17.21 26.47 -7.89
CA ALA A 137 17.35 27.70 -7.11
C ALA A 137 17.12 27.43 -5.61
N GLY A 138 17.97 27.97 -4.73
CA GLY A 138 18.04 27.60 -3.31
C GLY A 138 16.80 27.92 -2.48
N GLN A 139 15.89 28.74 -3.02
CA GLN A 139 14.58 29.04 -2.43
C GLN A 139 13.57 27.88 -2.60
N TYR A 140 13.88 26.92 -3.45
CA TYR A 140 13.06 25.75 -3.79
C TYR A 140 13.89 24.49 -3.53
N GLY A 141 13.27 23.43 -3.01
CA GLY A 141 13.98 22.22 -2.60
C GLY A 141 13.18 20.94 -2.80
N ASP A 142 12.15 20.96 -3.64
CA ASP A 142 11.33 19.79 -3.93
C ASP A 142 11.79 19.00 -5.17
N GLY A 143 12.72 19.53 -5.98
CA GLY A 143 13.18 18.82 -7.18
C GLY A 143 12.23 18.93 -8.37
N GLU A 144 10.99 19.39 -8.17
CA GLU A 144 9.93 19.24 -9.17
C GLU A 144 9.75 20.49 -10.04
N ARG A 145 10.23 21.65 -9.58
CA ARG A 145 9.99 22.93 -10.24
C ARG A 145 11.18 23.36 -11.09
N ALA A 146 10.90 23.66 -12.35
CA ALA A 146 11.85 24.32 -13.23
C ALA A 146 12.17 25.74 -12.72
N THR A 147 13.37 25.96 -12.19
CA THR A 147 13.75 27.24 -11.58
C THR A 147 14.71 28.09 -12.42
N ILE A 148 15.51 27.48 -13.30
CA ILE A 148 16.67 28.14 -13.91
C ILE A 148 16.32 28.65 -15.32
N PRO A 149 16.51 29.94 -15.63
CA PRO A 149 16.38 30.46 -16.99
C PRO A 149 17.49 29.92 -17.92
N PHE A 150 17.16 29.74 -19.20
CA PHE A 150 18.12 29.24 -20.20
C PHE A 150 19.37 30.12 -20.35
N ASP A 151 19.21 31.45 -20.25
CA ASP A 151 20.32 32.40 -20.39
C ASP A 151 21.36 32.25 -19.26
N GLU A 152 20.90 31.91 -18.06
CA GLU A 152 21.74 31.66 -16.90
C GLU A 152 22.53 30.35 -17.08
N TYR A 153 21.84 29.27 -17.47
CA TYR A 153 22.48 28.01 -17.84
C TYR A 153 23.56 28.22 -18.92
N ARG A 154 23.26 28.98 -19.98
CA ARG A 154 24.20 29.24 -21.08
C ARG A 154 25.48 29.94 -20.60
N LYS A 155 25.38 30.85 -19.62
CA LYS A 155 26.55 31.48 -19.00
C LYS A 155 27.40 30.47 -18.22
N TRP A 156 26.77 29.53 -17.54
CA TRP A 156 27.49 28.47 -16.81
C TRP A 156 28.16 27.48 -17.74
N ALA A 157 27.45 27.03 -18.79
CA ALA A 157 27.93 26.07 -19.77
C ALA A 157 29.09 26.60 -20.62
N THR A 158 29.16 27.90 -20.87
CA THR A 158 30.26 28.53 -21.63
C THR A 158 31.51 28.79 -20.79
N ARG A 159 31.40 28.79 -19.46
CA ARG A 159 32.52 29.03 -18.54
C ARG A 159 33.11 27.70 -18.07
N ARG A 160 34.43 27.65 -17.93
CA ARG A 160 35.11 26.47 -17.37
C ARG A 160 34.77 26.34 -15.88
N GLN A 161 34.08 25.28 -15.51
CA GLN A 161 33.75 24.98 -14.12
C GLN A 161 34.81 24.05 -13.50
N ARG A 162 35.11 24.27 -12.21
CA ARG A 162 36.06 23.42 -11.46
C ARG A 162 35.40 22.13 -10.95
N TYR A 163 34.14 22.23 -10.53
CA TYR A 163 33.40 21.15 -9.87
C TYR A 163 32.47 20.37 -10.81
N PHE A 164 32.25 20.87 -12.03
CA PHE A 164 31.39 20.25 -13.03
C PHE A 164 32.21 19.91 -14.28
N GLU A 165 32.03 18.70 -14.80
CA GLU A 165 32.58 18.26 -16.08
C GLU A 165 31.70 18.68 -17.24
N ASP A 166 30.38 18.49 -17.10
CA ASP A 166 29.39 18.82 -18.12
C ASP A 166 28.06 19.23 -17.48
N MET A 167 27.25 20.00 -18.21
CA MET A 167 25.95 20.49 -17.78
C MET A 167 24.96 20.46 -18.93
N ALA A 168 23.76 19.95 -18.70
CA ALA A 168 22.67 19.91 -19.66
C ALA A 168 21.45 20.66 -19.12
N PHE A 169 20.70 21.29 -20.02
CA PHE A 169 19.46 21.97 -19.71
C PHE A 169 18.30 21.26 -20.40
N TYR A 170 17.16 21.18 -19.72
CA TYR A 170 15.92 20.79 -20.37
C TYR A 170 14.72 21.52 -19.78
N ARG A 171 13.65 21.59 -20.57
CA ARG A 171 12.37 22.16 -20.17
C ARG A 171 11.23 21.26 -20.63
N MET A 172 10.10 21.38 -19.95
CA MET A 172 8.91 20.58 -20.24
C MET A 172 7.87 21.41 -20.98
N ALA A 173 7.27 20.83 -22.01
CA ALA A 173 6.14 21.37 -22.75
C ALA A 173 5.10 20.27 -22.97
N LYS A 174 3.81 20.63 -23.04
CA LYS A 174 2.77 19.71 -23.49
C LYS A 174 2.50 19.97 -24.96
N GLU A 175 2.81 19.01 -25.80
CA GLU A 175 2.75 19.18 -27.26
C GLU A 175 2.02 18.03 -27.93
N ARG A 176 1.44 18.32 -29.09
CA ARG A 176 0.75 17.30 -29.88
C ARG A 176 1.76 16.51 -30.70
N VAL A 177 1.69 15.18 -30.67
CA VAL A 177 2.61 14.32 -31.40
C VAL A 177 1.85 13.48 -32.42
N GLN A 178 2.39 13.39 -33.64
CA GLN A 178 1.88 12.54 -34.71
C GLN A 178 2.95 11.52 -35.10
N ALA A 179 2.60 10.24 -35.05
CA ALA A 179 3.49 9.13 -35.39
C ALA A 179 2.86 8.27 -36.49
N GLY A 180 3.59 8.04 -37.58
CA GLY A 180 3.09 7.19 -38.69
C GLY A 180 1.83 7.72 -39.39
N GLY A 181 1.58 9.03 -39.36
CA GLY A 181 0.37 9.64 -39.93
C GLY A 181 -0.88 9.54 -39.05
N LEU A 182 -0.78 8.91 -37.87
CA LEU A 182 -1.82 8.88 -36.86
C LEU A 182 -1.53 9.90 -35.76
N ASP A 183 -2.58 10.58 -35.30
CA ASP A 183 -2.51 11.54 -34.21
C ASP A 183 -2.39 10.77 -32.88
N ALA A 184 -1.22 10.87 -32.26
CA ALA A 184 -0.87 10.13 -31.06
C ALA A 184 -1.26 10.86 -29.76
N GLY A 185 -1.82 12.08 -29.88
CA GLY A 185 -2.37 12.85 -28.76
C GLY A 185 -1.42 13.90 -28.20
N GLN A 186 -1.71 14.37 -26.98
CA GLN A 186 -0.91 15.34 -26.23
C GLN A 186 0.09 14.60 -25.35
N TRP A 187 1.39 14.84 -25.58
CA TRP A 187 2.48 14.21 -24.84
C TRP A 187 3.25 15.27 -24.05
N VAL A 188 3.91 14.85 -22.97
CA VAL A 188 4.85 15.70 -22.24
C VAL A 188 6.22 15.61 -22.92
N VAL A 189 6.62 16.68 -23.60
CA VAL A 189 7.85 16.76 -24.38
C VAL A 189 8.90 17.54 -23.59
N ALA A 190 10.06 16.92 -23.38
CA ALA A 190 11.25 17.57 -22.84
C ALA A 190 12.11 18.10 -23.99
N HIS A 191 12.28 19.41 -24.08
CA HIS A 191 13.25 20.02 -25.00
C HIS A 191 14.55 20.19 -24.24
N ALA A 192 15.60 19.51 -24.70
CA ALA A 192 16.87 19.38 -24.01
C ALA A 192 18.04 19.75 -24.90
N THR A 193 19.15 20.14 -24.29
CA THR A 193 20.42 20.35 -25.00
C THR A 193 21.01 19.02 -25.48
N GLU A 194 21.72 19.04 -26.62
CA GLU A 194 22.21 17.83 -27.29
C GLU A 194 23.09 16.92 -26.41
N ASN A 195 23.81 17.48 -25.44
CA ASN A 195 24.68 16.74 -24.53
C ASN A 195 23.92 15.97 -23.44
N LEU A 196 22.61 16.22 -23.24
CA LEU A 196 21.81 15.53 -22.22
C LEU A 196 21.88 14.01 -22.41
N ALA A 197 21.79 13.53 -23.65
CA ALA A 197 21.84 12.12 -23.98
C ALA A 197 23.12 11.44 -23.45
N GLY A 198 24.28 12.09 -23.62
CA GLY A 198 25.55 11.59 -23.10
C GLY A 198 25.58 11.58 -21.57
N LEU A 199 25.03 12.62 -20.95
CA LEU A 199 25.01 12.81 -19.50
C LEU A 199 24.13 11.76 -18.78
N VAL A 200 23.01 11.36 -19.40
CA VAL A 200 22.14 10.29 -18.88
C VAL A 200 22.57 8.87 -19.31
N GLY A 201 23.67 8.74 -20.06
CA GLY A 201 24.17 7.45 -20.56
C GLY A 201 23.29 6.82 -21.63
N ALA A 202 22.52 7.62 -22.38
CA ALA A 202 21.70 7.13 -23.48
C ALA A 202 22.53 6.95 -24.76
N GLY A 203 22.47 5.74 -25.33
CA GLY A 203 22.97 5.50 -26.69
C GLY A 203 22.03 6.12 -27.71
N VAL A 204 22.45 7.21 -28.36
CA VAL A 204 21.71 7.85 -29.45
C VAL A 204 22.36 7.41 -30.76
N ALA A 205 21.60 6.72 -31.62
CA ALA A 205 22.09 6.32 -32.92
C ALA A 205 22.35 7.56 -33.79
N ASP A 206 23.50 7.57 -34.46
CA ASP A 206 23.75 8.58 -35.47
C ASP A 206 22.90 8.26 -36.70
N THR A 207 21.85 9.06 -36.91
CA THR A 207 20.90 8.87 -38.01
C THR A 207 21.24 9.72 -39.24
N GLY A 208 22.38 10.44 -39.22
CA GLY A 208 22.95 11.14 -40.38
C GLY A 208 22.05 12.22 -41.01
N ALA A 209 21.03 12.71 -40.29
CA ALA A 209 20.02 13.62 -40.84
C ALA A 209 20.00 14.97 -40.11
N ASP A 210 19.73 16.03 -40.89
CA ASP A 210 19.65 17.45 -40.48
C ASP A 210 18.40 17.78 -39.64
N VAL A 211 17.82 16.78 -38.98
CA VAL A 211 16.53 16.87 -38.29
C VAL A 211 16.75 16.61 -36.79
N PRO A 212 16.10 17.35 -35.87
CA PRO A 212 16.29 17.15 -34.43
C PRO A 212 16.11 15.69 -34.01
N ARG A 213 17.06 15.21 -33.20
CA ARG A 213 17.12 13.83 -32.70
C ARG A 213 16.24 13.71 -31.46
N VAL A 214 15.45 12.65 -31.38
CA VAL A 214 14.59 12.42 -30.20
C VAL A 214 14.85 11.08 -29.54
N MET A 215 14.76 11.07 -28.22
CA MET A 215 14.72 9.86 -27.41
C MET A 215 13.30 9.62 -26.92
N LEU A 216 12.76 8.45 -27.20
CA LEU A 216 11.42 8.08 -26.78
C LEU A 216 11.45 7.54 -25.35
N GLY A 217 10.54 8.01 -24.49
CA GLY A 217 10.34 7.42 -23.17
C GLY A 217 9.97 5.93 -23.26
N ARG A 218 10.50 5.09 -22.36
CA ARG A 218 10.22 3.64 -22.37
C ARG A 218 8.73 3.32 -22.27
N SER A 219 7.98 4.10 -21.48
CA SER A 219 6.54 3.93 -21.33
C SER A 219 5.81 4.12 -22.66
N MET A 220 6.16 5.16 -23.41
CA MET A 220 5.58 5.44 -24.73
C MET A 220 6.00 4.42 -25.78
N TRP A 221 7.25 3.98 -25.74
CA TRP A 221 7.71 2.89 -26.60
C TRP A 221 6.90 1.60 -26.40
N ARG A 222 6.56 1.24 -25.15
CA ARG A 222 5.71 0.08 -24.85
C ARG A 222 4.26 0.29 -25.24
N ARG A 223 3.68 1.44 -24.86
CA ARG A 223 2.25 1.70 -25.02
C ARG A 223 1.84 1.99 -26.47
N VAL A 224 2.60 2.85 -27.14
CA VAL A 224 2.24 3.35 -28.48
C VAL A 224 2.87 2.49 -29.56
N PHE A 225 4.13 2.07 -29.36
CA PHE A 225 4.89 1.33 -30.36
C PHE A 225 5.05 -0.15 -30.04
N GLN A 226 4.36 -0.67 -29.01
CA GLN A 226 4.32 -2.10 -28.66
C GLN A 226 5.71 -2.75 -28.50
N SER A 227 6.70 -1.99 -28.00
CA SER A 227 8.08 -2.44 -27.87
C SER A 227 8.76 -2.85 -29.19
N ASP A 228 8.31 -2.30 -30.32
CA ASP A 228 8.94 -2.54 -31.61
C ASP A 228 10.31 -1.86 -31.68
N PRO A 229 11.43 -2.60 -31.86
CA PRO A 229 12.76 -1.99 -31.99
C PRO A 229 12.96 -1.25 -33.32
N SER A 230 12.11 -1.47 -34.33
CA SER A 230 12.22 -0.85 -35.66
C SER A 230 11.81 0.63 -35.70
N VAL A 231 11.32 1.17 -34.58
CA VAL A 231 10.98 2.59 -34.43
C VAL A 231 12.19 3.53 -34.53
N ILE A 232 13.39 3.03 -34.27
CA ILE A 232 14.62 3.83 -34.39
C ILE A 232 14.84 4.17 -35.86
N GLY A 233 14.93 5.46 -36.17
CA GLY A 233 15.01 6.01 -37.53
C GLY A 233 13.69 6.53 -38.08
N GLN A 234 12.55 6.20 -37.44
CA GLN A 234 11.24 6.68 -37.87
C GLN A 234 11.11 8.21 -37.63
N ALA A 235 10.50 8.90 -38.60
CA ALA A 235 10.16 10.31 -38.44
C ALA A 235 8.77 10.46 -37.78
N ILE A 236 8.70 11.32 -36.77
CA ILE A 236 7.47 11.73 -36.11
C ILE A 236 7.35 13.26 -36.20
N THR A 237 6.13 13.78 -36.11
CA THR A 237 5.91 15.23 -36.07
C THR A 237 5.54 15.63 -34.66
N VAL A 238 6.32 16.53 -34.07
CA VAL A 238 6.07 17.10 -32.74
C VAL A 238 5.66 18.55 -32.93
N ALA A 239 4.46 18.89 -32.47
CA ALA A 239 3.73 20.10 -32.83
C ALA A 239 3.65 20.29 -34.36
N HIS A 240 4.59 21.04 -34.94
CA HIS A 240 4.68 21.30 -36.38
C HIS A 240 6.06 20.99 -36.96
N HIS A 241 6.98 20.45 -36.15
CA HIS A 241 8.34 20.13 -36.55
C HIS A 241 8.49 18.63 -36.76
N LYS A 242 9.06 18.23 -37.90
CA LYS A 242 9.47 16.84 -38.11
C LYS A 242 10.72 16.58 -37.27
N VAL A 243 10.71 15.47 -36.55
CA VAL A 243 11.82 15.00 -35.71
C VAL A 243 12.04 13.50 -35.95
N ARG A 244 13.23 12.98 -35.65
CA ARG A 244 13.56 11.57 -35.91
C ARG A 244 13.93 10.84 -34.62
N ILE A 245 13.30 9.68 -34.42
CA ILE A 245 13.58 8.82 -33.27
C ILE A 245 14.99 8.26 -33.41
N ALA A 246 15.89 8.68 -32.54
CA ALA A 246 17.30 8.30 -32.55
C ALA A 246 17.63 7.27 -31.45
N GLY A 247 16.73 7.06 -30.48
CA GLY A 247 16.89 6.04 -29.45
C GLY A 247 15.71 5.96 -28.49
N ILE A 248 15.81 5.03 -27.55
CA ILE A 248 14.88 4.86 -26.44
C ILE A 248 15.60 5.34 -25.17
N ALA A 249 14.92 6.13 -24.35
CA ALA A 249 15.48 6.63 -23.11
C ALA A 249 15.88 5.47 -22.18
N PRO A 250 17.06 5.51 -21.53
CA PRO A 250 17.40 4.54 -20.50
C PRO A 250 16.40 4.64 -19.35
N ALA A 251 16.22 3.55 -18.61
CA ALA A 251 15.23 3.55 -17.53
C ALA A 251 15.54 4.67 -16.52
N GLY A 252 16.79 4.89 -16.12
CA GLY A 252 17.19 5.91 -15.15
C GLY A 252 16.77 7.37 -15.45
N VAL A 253 16.33 7.69 -16.68
CA VAL A 253 15.75 9.00 -17.04
C VAL A 253 14.46 9.27 -16.27
N TRP A 254 13.78 8.25 -15.72
CA TRP A 254 12.62 8.42 -14.84
C TRP A 254 12.92 9.29 -13.60
N GLN A 255 14.18 9.35 -13.16
CA GLN A 255 14.63 10.15 -12.01
C GLN A 255 14.60 11.65 -12.32
N LEU A 256 14.52 12.02 -13.60
CA LEU A 256 14.46 13.41 -13.99
C LEU A 256 13.06 14.00 -13.75
N PRO A 257 12.99 15.20 -13.17
CA PRO A 257 11.73 15.91 -12.96
C PRO A 257 10.90 16.07 -14.25
N GLY A 258 9.59 15.95 -14.11
CA GLY A 258 8.62 16.21 -15.16
C GLY A 258 8.17 15.00 -15.98
N HIS A 259 8.79 13.82 -15.81
CA HIS A 259 8.39 12.55 -16.42
C HIS A 259 8.04 12.65 -17.92
N ALA A 260 9.02 13.05 -18.74
CA ALA A 260 8.79 13.29 -20.16
C ALA A 260 8.50 11.99 -20.94
N ASP A 261 7.48 12.06 -21.79
CA ASP A 261 7.12 11.04 -22.77
C ASP A 261 8.12 10.98 -23.93
N LEU A 262 8.69 12.13 -24.28
CA LEU A 262 9.59 12.33 -25.41
C LEU A 262 10.66 13.36 -25.06
N TRP A 263 11.91 13.09 -25.41
CA TRP A 263 13.04 14.00 -25.23
C TRP A 263 13.55 14.47 -26.59
N VAL A 264 13.41 15.75 -26.89
CA VAL A 264 13.90 16.37 -28.13
C VAL A 264 15.25 17.02 -27.85
N MET A 265 16.28 16.57 -28.56
CA MET A 265 17.61 17.14 -28.48
C MET A 265 17.73 18.29 -29.48
N GLU A 266 17.86 19.49 -28.95
CA GLU A 266 17.92 20.74 -29.69
C GLU A 266 19.28 21.41 -29.53
N SER A 267 19.69 22.11 -30.59
CA SER A 267 20.88 22.95 -30.52
C SER A 267 20.64 24.14 -29.58
N GLY A 268 21.72 24.65 -28.98
CA GLY A 268 21.63 25.81 -28.09
C GLY A 268 21.06 27.07 -28.77
N ALA A 269 21.21 27.19 -30.10
CA ALA A 269 20.63 28.27 -30.90
C ALA A 269 19.10 28.13 -31.01
N ALA A 270 18.59 26.91 -31.25
CA ALA A 270 17.15 26.65 -31.29
C ALA A 270 16.50 26.92 -29.93
N MET A 271 17.14 26.50 -28.83
CA MET A 271 16.67 26.75 -27.47
C MET A 271 16.61 28.25 -27.13
N ALA A 272 17.58 29.04 -27.60
CA ALA A 272 17.65 30.48 -27.36
C ALA A 272 16.55 31.29 -28.06
N LEU A 273 15.95 30.77 -29.13
CA LEU A 273 14.88 31.44 -29.88
C LEU A 273 13.53 31.42 -29.15
N THR A 274 13.40 30.60 -28.11
CA THR A 274 12.16 30.57 -27.31
C THR A 274 12.11 31.69 -26.26
N PRO A 275 10.90 32.08 -25.78
CA PRO A 275 10.75 33.19 -24.85
C PRO A 275 11.65 33.07 -23.62
N HIS A 276 12.39 34.14 -23.31
CA HIS A 276 13.35 34.21 -22.19
C HIS A 276 12.74 33.93 -20.80
N ALA A 277 11.41 33.86 -20.69
CA ALA A 277 10.70 33.53 -19.46
C ALA A 277 10.61 32.01 -19.16
N ALA A 278 10.94 31.13 -20.11
CA ALA A 278 10.83 29.68 -19.91
C ALA A 278 11.96 29.16 -19.01
N LYS A 279 11.65 28.95 -17.72
CA LYS A 279 12.53 28.25 -16.78
C LYS A 279 12.60 26.77 -17.12
N GLY A 280 13.75 26.16 -16.89
CA GLY A 280 13.99 24.73 -17.04
C GLY A 280 14.73 24.13 -15.85
N HIS A 281 15.05 22.85 -15.99
CA HIS A 281 15.88 22.08 -15.08
C HIS A 281 17.30 22.01 -15.63
N VAL A 282 18.29 22.07 -14.75
CA VAL A 282 19.70 21.89 -15.10
C VAL A 282 20.22 20.64 -14.44
N ILE A 283 20.84 19.78 -15.22
CA ILE A 283 21.52 18.58 -14.75
C ILE A 283 23.00 18.78 -14.96
N ALA A 284 23.82 18.43 -13.97
CA ALA A 284 25.27 18.56 -14.06
C ALA A 284 25.95 17.24 -13.71
N LEU A 285 27.05 16.95 -14.40
CA LEU A 285 27.96 15.86 -14.05
C LEU A 285 29.11 16.43 -13.22
N LEU A 286 29.28 15.91 -12.01
CA LEU A 286 30.35 16.32 -11.10
C LEU A 286 31.72 15.80 -11.55
N SER A 287 32.72 16.69 -11.52
CA SER A 287 34.12 16.31 -11.65
C SER A 287 34.60 15.48 -10.45
N PRO A 288 35.77 14.80 -10.50
CA PRO A 288 36.31 14.08 -9.35
C PRO A 288 36.42 14.97 -8.10
N LEU A 289 36.72 16.27 -8.29
CA LEU A 289 36.74 17.25 -7.21
C LEU A 289 35.32 17.55 -6.71
N GLY A 290 34.36 17.77 -7.61
CA GLY A 290 32.97 17.99 -7.22
C GLY A 290 32.36 16.80 -6.48
N ARG A 291 32.72 15.57 -6.87
CA ARG A 291 32.30 14.34 -6.19
C ARG A 291 32.88 14.23 -4.78
N ALA A 292 34.12 14.68 -4.57
CA ALA A 292 34.76 14.69 -3.26
C ALA A 292 34.12 15.70 -2.30
N GLU A 293 33.66 16.85 -2.81
CA GLU A 293 32.95 17.87 -2.02
C GLU A 293 31.49 17.47 -1.70
N MET A 294 30.92 16.51 -2.43
CA MET A 294 29.54 16.06 -2.23
C MET A 294 29.42 15.06 -1.06
N SER A 295 29.37 15.59 0.16
CA SER A 295 29.30 14.82 1.40
C SER A 295 27.91 14.25 1.75
N GLY A 296 26.83 14.76 1.14
CA GLY A 296 25.45 14.38 1.43
C GLY A 296 24.54 14.22 0.20
N ALA A 297 23.22 14.22 0.45
CA ALA A 297 22.20 14.14 -0.61
C ALA A 297 22.03 15.45 -1.39
N ALA A 298 22.37 16.58 -0.76
CA ALA A 298 22.34 17.90 -1.37
C ALA A 298 23.62 18.69 -1.02
N VAL A 299 24.01 19.60 -1.89
CA VAL A 299 25.12 20.54 -1.70
C VAL A 299 24.65 21.96 -2.04
N GLY A 300 25.08 22.96 -1.27
CA GLY A 300 24.88 24.37 -1.62
C GLY A 300 25.79 24.77 -2.77
N ILE A 301 25.25 25.46 -3.76
CA ILE A 301 25.98 26.00 -4.91
C ILE A 301 25.73 27.49 -4.94
N THR A 302 26.77 28.31 -4.92
CA THR A 302 26.65 29.76 -5.07
C THR A 302 26.96 30.16 -6.51
N ALA A 303 26.00 30.81 -7.17
CA ALA A 303 26.22 31.49 -8.45
C ALA A 303 26.25 33.01 -8.22
N TYR A 304 26.78 33.75 -9.20
CA TYR A 304 26.81 35.20 -9.16
C TYR A 304 26.03 35.75 -10.35
N SER A 305 25.10 36.67 -10.06
CA SER A 305 24.37 37.45 -11.06
C SER A 305 25.30 38.37 -11.86
N GLU A 306 24.79 38.98 -12.93
CA GLU A 306 25.50 40.05 -13.65
C GLU A 306 25.82 41.26 -12.76
N ASP A 307 24.94 41.52 -11.78
CA ASP A 307 25.12 42.60 -10.80
C ASP A 307 26.10 42.24 -9.67
N GLY A 308 26.68 41.03 -9.70
CA GLY A 308 27.59 40.54 -8.66
C GLY A 308 26.90 40.04 -7.38
N GLU A 309 25.57 40.05 -7.34
CA GLU A 309 24.81 39.46 -6.23
C GLU A 309 24.96 37.94 -6.21
N ALA A 310 25.15 37.39 -5.01
CA ALA A 310 25.20 35.96 -4.79
C ALA A 310 23.78 35.38 -4.87
N ILE A 311 23.58 34.43 -5.78
CA ILE A 311 22.36 33.65 -5.92
C ILE A 311 22.66 32.25 -5.39
N ASP A 312 21.92 31.84 -4.37
CA ASP A 312 22.03 30.50 -3.81
C ASP A 312 21.26 29.50 -4.67
N HIS A 313 21.89 28.36 -4.93
CA HIS A 313 21.36 27.19 -5.61
C HIS A 313 21.61 25.93 -4.77
N HIS A 314 20.87 24.87 -5.06
CA HIS A 314 21.07 23.56 -4.49
C HIS A 314 21.37 22.53 -5.58
N GLY A 315 22.44 21.76 -5.38
CA GLY A 315 22.76 20.57 -6.16
C GLY A 315 22.26 19.33 -5.42
N MET A 316 21.22 18.68 -5.94
CA MET A 316 20.65 17.46 -5.36
C MET A 316 21.14 16.24 -6.11
N ARG A 317 21.57 15.21 -5.37
CA ARG A 317 21.86 13.91 -5.95
C ARG A 317 20.55 13.29 -6.39
N LEU A 318 20.47 12.87 -7.65
CA LEU A 318 19.39 12.01 -8.12
C LEU A 318 19.63 10.64 -7.48
N ALA A 319 19.04 10.43 -6.30
CA ALA A 319 19.21 9.19 -5.56
C ALA A 319 18.35 8.09 -6.20
N PRO A 320 18.85 6.84 -6.28
CA PRO A 320 17.98 5.70 -6.54
C PRO A 320 16.91 5.61 -5.45
N SER A 321 15.73 5.10 -5.82
CA SER A 321 14.65 4.78 -4.87
C SER A 321 15.20 4.03 -3.65
N THR A 322 14.60 4.31 -2.49
CA THR A 322 15.01 3.83 -1.17
C THR A 322 14.98 2.30 -1.04
N GLY A 323 16.00 1.60 -1.55
CA GLY A 323 16.25 0.17 -1.32
C GLY A 323 15.30 -0.82 -2.02
N GLY A 324 14.46 -0.33 -2.94
CA GLY A 324 13.51 -1.14 -3.70
C GLY A 324 12.33 -1.67 -2.88
N PRO A 325 11.42 -2.46 -3.47
CA PRO A 325 10.20 -2.92 -2.82
C PRO A 325 10.48 -3.83 -1.64
N VAL A 326 11.62 -4.53 -1.65
CA VAL A 326 11.98 -5.46 -0.59
C VAL A 326 12.37 -4.72 0.68
N SER A 327 13.15 -3.63 0.60
CA SER A 327 13.52 -2.85 1.79
C SER A 327 12.29 -2.23 2.46
N LEU A 328 11.39 -1.64 1.66
CA LEU A 328 10.14 -1.03 2.12
C LEU A 328 9.25 -2.05 2.81
N TYR A 329 9.12 -3.24 2.22
CA TYR A 329 8.39 -4.35 2.82
C TYR A 329 9.01 -4.84 4.12
N LEU A 330 10.33 -5.06 4.16
CA LEU A 330 11.02 -5.52 5.38
C LEU A 330 10.86 -4.51 6.52
N PHE A 331 10.94 -3.22 6.20
CA PHE A 331 10.70 -2.16 7.16
C PHE A 331 9.24 -2.14 7.65
N ALA A 332 8.26 -2.27 6.75
CA ALA A 332 6.84 -2.38 7.11
C ALA A 332 6.56 -3.63 7.97
N LEU A 333 7.17 -4.77 7.64
CA LEU A 333 7.05 -6.02 8.39
C LEU A 333 7.64 -5.87 9.80
N LEU A 334 8.82 -5.23 9.92
CA LEU A 334 9.43 -4.94 11.22
C LEU A 334 8.48 -4.10 12.09
N LEU A 335 7.91 -3.02 11.54
CA LEU A 335 6.94 -2.19 12.24
C LEU A 335 5.69 -2.98 12.64
N ALA A 336 5.17 -3.85 11.76
CA ALA A 336 4.02 -4.69 12.07
C ALA A 336 4.31 -5.67 13.22
N VAL A 337 5.50 -6.28 13.25
CA VAL A 337 5.94 -7.18 14.33
C VAL A 337 6.11 -6.41 15.64
N LEU A 338 6.65 -5.19 15.61
CA LEU A 338 6.79 -4.32 16.80
C LEU A 338 5.44 -3.84 17.34
N ALA A 339 4.46 -3.59 16.47
CA ALA A 339 3.11 -3.19 16.87
C ALA A 339 2.24 -4.37 17.34
N LEU A 340 2.59 -5.60 16.98
CA LEU A 340 1.80 -6.80 17.26
C LEU A 340 1.53 -7.02 18.76
N PRO A 341 2.50 -6.89 19.70
CA PRO A 341 2.25 -7.07 21.12
C PRO A 341 1.20 -6.10 21.69
N ALA A 342 1.17 -4.84 21.22
CA ALA A 342 0.21 -3.86 21.69
C ALA A 342 -1.24 -4.23 21.34
N ILE A 343 -1.44 -4.94 20.22
CA ILE A 343 -2.78 -5.33 19.74
C ILE A 343 -3.16 -6.74 20.23
N VAL A 344 -2.17 -7.58 20.53
CA VAL A 344 -2.37 -8.96 21.02
C VAL A 344 -2.45 -9.03 22.55
N SER A 345 -1.79 -8.12 23.29
CA SER A 345 -1.82 -8.09 24.77
C SER A 345 -3.24 -7.96 25.34
N VAL A 346 -4.13 -7.27 24.63
CA VAL A 346 -5.56 -7.14 24.96
C VAL A 346 -6.28 -8.50 24.92
N PHE A 347 -5.75 -9.48 24.20
CA PHE A 347 -6.35 -10.80 23.99
C PHE A 347 -5.49 -11.94 24.53
N GLN A 348 -4.48 -11.67 25.37
CA GLN A 348 -3.51 -12.68 25.80
C GLN A 348 -4.20 -13.87 26.49
N THR A 349 -4.27 -14.95 25.71
CA THR A 349 -4.69 -16.28 26.09
C THR A 349 -3.49 -16.99 26.73
N GLU A 350 -3.21 -16.73 28.00
CA GLU A 350 -2.29 -17.62 28.72
C GLU A 350 -2.97 -18.98 28.90
N SER A 351 -2.55 -19.94 28.07
CA SER A 351 -2.92 -21.34 28.23
C SER A 351 -2.24 -21.90 29.48
N SER A 352 -2.81 -21.65 30.65
CA SER A 352 -2.57 -22.53 31.79
C SER A 352 -3.13 -23.89 31.41
N PHE A 353 -2.25 -24.85 31.18
CA PHE A 353 -2.63 -26.24 30.96
C PHE A 353 -2.74 -26.89 32.35
N ASP A 354 -3.96 -27.14 32.82
CA ASP A 354 -4.13 -27.98 34.00
C ASP A 354 -3.75 -29.43 33.65
N SER A 355 -2.90 -30.00 34.51
CA SER A 355 -2.55 -31.41 34.74
C SER A 355 -2.07 -32.29 33.57
N HIS A 356 -2.60 -32.14 32.35
CA HIS A 356 -2.23 -32.92 31.16
C HIS A 356 -1.45 -32.07 30.15
N LYS A 357 -0.14 -32.32 30.03
CA LYS A 357 0.70 -31.67 29.01
C LYS A 357 0.50 -32.33 27.65
N PRO A 358 0.36 -31.57 26.56
CA PRO A 358 0.28 -32.14 25.21
C PRO A 358 1.61 -32.83 24.86
N SER A 359 1.51 -33.92 24.10
CA SER A 359 2.69 -34.67 23.64
C SER A 359 3.66 -33.76 22.89
N VAL A 360 4.95 -34.08 22.93
CA VAL A 360 5.99 -33.31 22.21
C VAL A 360 5.66 -33.22 20.72
N ALA A 361 5.19 -34.32 20.13
CA ALA A 361 4.76 -34.36 18.73
C ALA A 361 3.61 -33.38 18.43
N ALA A 362 2.61 -33.26 19.31
CA ALA A 362 1.52 -32.31 19.16
C ALA A 362 2.01 -30.85 19.26
N ARG A 363 2.93 -30.57 20.20
CA ARG A 363 3.56 -29.23 20.33
C ARG A 363 4.35 -28.84 19.09
N VAL A 364 5.15 -29.75 18.53
CA VAL A 364 5.91 -29.51 17.29
C VAL A 364 4.97 -29.29 16.12
N LYS A 365 3.94 -30.12 15.94
CA LYS A 365 2.92 -29.93 14.89
C LYS A 365 2.24 -28.56 14.99
N ARG A 366 1.90 -28.15 16.22
CA ARG A 366 1.28 -26.86 16.51
C ARG A 366 2.19 -25.68 16.18
N ALA A 367 3.47 -25.77 16.55
CA ALA A 367 4.47 -24.75 16.24
C ALA A 367 4.73 -24.66 14.73
N ALA A 368 4.92 -25.80 14.07
CA ALA A 368 5.13 -25.88 12.62
C ALA A 368 3.96 -25.24 11.85
N PHE A 369 2.72 -25.59 12.22
CA PHE A 369 1.53 -24.99 11.61
C PHE A 369 1.50 -23.46 11.78
N LEU A 370 1.80 -22.95 12.97
CA LEU A 370 1.83 -21.50 13.22
C LEU A 370 2.93 -20.82 12.40
N VAL A 371 4.14 -21.37 12.36
CA VAL A 371 5.27 -20.82 11.59
C VAL A 371 4.94 -20.79 10.10
N THR A 372 4.42 -21.89 9.54
CA THR A 372 3.98 -21.94 8.14
C THR A 372 2.91 -20.89 7.86
N LYS A 373 1.93 -20.75 8.76
CA LYS A 373 0.85 -19.78 8.62
C LYS A 373 1.36 -18.33 8.64
N MET A 374 2.23 -18.01 9.59
CA MET A 374 2.84 -16.67 9.71
C MET A 374 3.71 -16.36 8.50
N GLY A 375 4.48 -17.33 7.99
CA GLY A 375 5.27 -17.20 6.77
C GLY A 375 4.41 -16.94 5.53
N LEU A 376 3.29 -17.66 5.37
CA LEU A 376 2.35 -17.43 4.28
C LEU A 376 1.68 -16.06 4.35
N VAL A 377 1.28 -15.62 5.55
CA VAL A 377 0.74 -14.28 5.77
C VAL A 377 1.77 -13.20 5.44
N ALA A 378 3.02 -13.38 5.86
CA ALA A 378 4.09 -12.45 5.52
C ALA A 378 4.30 -12.39 4.00
N ALA A 379 4.38 -13.54 3.32
CA ALA A 379 4.50 -13.60 1.87
C ALA A 379 3.31 -12.94 1.15
N LEU A 380 2.09 -13.17 1.62
CA LEU A 380 0.90 -12.48 1.13
C LEU A 380 0.99 -10.97 1.33
N GLY A 381 1.46 -10.52 2.49
CA GLY A 381 1.69 -9.11 2.79
C GLY A 381 2.66 -8.44 1.82
N TYR A 382 3.62 -9.18 1.26
CA TYR A 382 4.51 -8.67 0.22
C TYR A 382 3.81 -8.62 -1.15
N PHE A 383 3.35 -9.76 -1.66
CA PHE A 383 2.81 -9.84 -3.02
C PHE A 383 1.50 -9.06 -3.19
N ALA A 384 0.57 -9.16 -2.23
CA ALA A 384 -0.68 -8.42 -2.30
C ALA A 384 -0.46 -6.90 -2.19
N ALA A 385 0.52 -6.45 -1.40
CA ALA A 385 0.86 -5.03 -1.31
C ALA A 385 1.46 -4.50 -2.61
N LEU A 386 2.31 -5.30 -3.28
CA LEU A 386 2.79 -4.97 -4.62
C LEU A 386 1.64 -4.89 -5.62
N ASP A 387 0.74 -5.87 -5.63
CA ASP A 387 -0.41 -5.86 -6.53
C ASP A 387 -1.28 -4.62 -6.31
N ILE A 388 -1.57 -4.25 -5.05
CA ILE A 388 -2.36 -3.05 -4.70
C ILE A 388 -1.66 -1.76 -5.13
N ALA A 389 -0.34 -1.66 -4.92
CA ALA A 389 0.42 -0.49 -5.31
C ALA A 389 0.46 -0.33 -6.84
N TYR A 390 0.90 -1.36 -7.54
CA TYR A 390 1.22 -1.27 -8.96
C TYR A 390 0.04 -1.59 -9.90
N CYS A 391 -1.12 -2.00 -9.37
CA CYS A 391 -2.36 -1.99 -10.17
C CYS A 391 -2.86 -0.56 -10.45
N SER A 392 -2.56 0.38 -9.55
CA SER A 392 -2.98 1.78 -9.67
C SER A 392 -1.94 2.64 -10.40
N PHE A 393 -0.67 2.22 -10.36
CA PHE A 393 0.46 2.93 -10.95
C PHE A 393 1.18 2.04 -11.96
N PRO A 394 0.83 2.14 -13.26
CA PRO A 394 1.48 1.36 -14.32
C PRO A 394 2.92 1.83 -14.62
N GLU A 395 3.28 3.02 -14.14
CA GLU A 395 4.62 3.59 -14.17
C GLU A 395 5.12 3.84 -12.74
N TYR A 396 6.44 4.02 -12.61
CA TYR A 396 7.03 4.39 -11.33
C TYR A 396 6.45 5.70 -10.80
N ALA A 397 6.00 5.68 -9.55
CA ALA A 397 5.51 6.85 -8.84
C ALA A 397 5.87 6.73 -7.36
N GLY A 398 6.34 7.80 -6.72
CA GLY A 398 6.60 7.79 -5.27
C GLY A 398 5.34 7.48 -4.43
N ALA A 399 4.15 7.79 -4.96
CA ALA A 399 2.88 7.40 -4.35
C ALA A 399 2.69 5.87 -4.29
N ALA A 400 3.24 5.12 -5.25
CA ALA A 400 3.20 3.65 -5.25
C ALA A 400 4.02 3.07 -4.09
N GLU A 401 5.18 3.66 -3.77
CA GLU A 401 6.01 3.25 -2.63
C GLU A 401 5.27 3.45 -1.30
N PHE A 402 4.62 4.61 -1.14
CA PHE A 402 3.81 4.89 0.04
C PHE A 402 2.64 3.91 0.17
N LEU A 403 1.94 3.65 -0.94
CA LEU A 403 0.81 2.72 -0.97
C LEU A 403 1.27 1.27 -0.68
N GLN A 404 2.42 0.85 -1.22
CA GLN A 404 3.03 -0.44 -0.93
C GLN A 404 3.39 -0.54 0.55
N PHE A 405 4.01 0.48 1.13
CA PHE A 405 4.37 0.51 2.55
C PHE A 405 3.12 0.42 3.44
N ALA A 406 2.11 1.26 3.20
CA ALA A 406 0.89 1.31 3.99
C ALA A 406 0.09 -0.01 3.91
N SER A 407 -0.03 -0.58 2.71
CA SER A 407 -0.72 -1.86 2.49
C SER A 407 0.08 -3.04 3.10
N SER A 408 1.40 -3.08 2.92
CA SER A 408 2.28 -4.10 3.53
C SER A 408 2.14 -4.12 5.04
N PHE A 409 2.24 -2.94 5.68
CA PHE A 409 2.10 -2.80 7.13
C PHE A 409 0.74 -3.28 7.60
N THR A 410 -0.33 -2.83 6.94
CA THR A 410 -1.72 -3.18 7.31
C THR A 410 -1.97 -4.68 7.16
N ILE A 411 -1.63 -5.28 6.01
CA ILE A 411 -1.86 -6.70 5.74
C ILE A 411 -1.05 -7.56 6.71
N CYS A 412 0.22 -7.22 6.95
CA CYS A 412 1.06 -7.95 7.90
C CYS A 412 0.52 -7.82 9.33
N LEU A 413 0.20 -6.61 9.80
CA LEU A 413 -0.26 -6.40 11.17
C LEU A 413 -1.55 -7.17 11.46
N PHE A 414 -2.57 -7.00 10.62
CA PHE A 414 -3.86 -7.67 10.82
C PHE A 414 -3.79 -9.15 10.49
N GLY A 415 -2.98 -9.56 9.51
CA GLY A 415 -2.78 -10.95 9.15
C GLY A 415 -2.06 -11.74 10.26
N LEU A 416 -0.98 -11.19 10.83
CA LEU A 416 -0.24 -11.83 11.93
C LEU A 416 -1.09 -11.89 13.20
N ARG A 417 -1.86 -10.81 13.49
CA ARG A 417 -2.85 -10.82 14.56
C ARG A 417 -3.89 -11.94 14.35
N TRP A 418 -4.45 -12.04 13.15
CA TRP A 418 -5.38 -13.09 12.79
C TRP A 418 -4.76 -14.48 12.95
N ALA A 419 -3.50 -14.67 12.54
CA ALA A 419 -2.80 -15.94 12.66
C ALA A 419 -2.67 -16.37 14.13
N LEU A 420 -2.35 -15.44 15.04
CA LEU A 420 -2.29 -15.68 16.48
C LEU A 420 -3.66 -15.94 17.10
N MET A 421 -4.69 -15.16 16.74
CA MET A 421 -6.06 -15.36 17.24
C MET A 421 -6.68 -16.68 16.77
N ASP A 422 -6.42 -17.08 15.52
CA ASP A 422 -6.86 -18.39 15.02
C ASP A 422 -6.13 -19.53 15.75
N GLN A 423 -4.84 -19.35 16.08
CA GLN A 423 -4.07 -20.33 16.84
C GLN A 423 -4.57 -20.51 18.29
N SER A 424 -5.16 -19.46 18.89
CA SER A 424 -5.79 -19.55 20.22
C SER A 424 -7.18 -20.21 20.19
N ARG A 425 -7.78 -20.39 19.00
CA ARG A 425 -9.08 -21.06 18.79
C ARG A 425 -8.94 -22.47 18.21
N ARG A 426 -7.72 -22.97 18.02
CA ARG A 426 -7.47 -24.33 17.53
C ARG A 426 -7.07 -25.27 18.66
N CYS A 427 -7.60 -26.48 18.63
CA CYS A 427 -7.21 -27.54 19.54
C CYS A 427 -5.69 -27.78 19.48
N PRO A 428 -4.97 -27.83 20.62
CA PRO A 428 -3.52 -28.02 20.64
C PRO A 428 -3.07 -29.42 20.21
N VAL A 429 -4.00 -30.38 20.11
CA VAL A 429 -3.73 -31.77 19.70
C VAL A 429 -3.98 -31.97 18.21
N CYS A 430 -5.19 -31.67 17.72
CA CYS A 430 -5.59 -31.98 16.34
C CYS A 430 -5.63 -30.78 15.38
N LEU A 431 -5.34 -29.55 15.86
CA LEU A 431 -5.32 -28.30 15.10
C LEU A 431 -6.62 -27.93 14.37
N ARG A 432 -7.72 -28.60 14.69
CA ARG A 432 -9.06 -28.20 14.24
C ARG A 432 -9.54 -27.04 15.11
N CYS A 433 -10.25 -26.09 14.49
CA CYS A 433 -10.93 -25.04 15.25
C CYS A 433 -11.92 -25.67 16.24
N VAL A 434 -11.95 -25.18 17.48
CA VAL A 434 -13.02 -25.54 18.40
C VAL A 434 -14.32 -24.91 17.93
N THR A 435 -15.42 -25.66 18.08
CA THR A 435 -16.76 -25.28 17.62
C THR A 435 -17.77 -25.56 18.73
N HIS A 436 -19.04 -25.23 18.49
CA HIS A 436 -20.15 -25.44 19.43
C HIS A 436 -19.99 -24.67 20.75
N PRO A 437 -20.32 -23.36 20.75
CA PRO A 437 -20.35 -22.60 21.98
C PRO A 437 -21.48 -23.11 22.88
N ALA A 438 -21.13 -23.64 24.05
CA ALA A 438 -22.03 -23.89 25.16
C ALA A 438 -21.87 -22.74 26.16
N GLN A 439 -22.97 -22.13 26.58
CA GLN A 439 -22.94 -21.13 27.64
C GLN A 439 -22.88 -21.87 28.98
N VAL A 440 -21.95 -21.48 29.86
CA VAL A 440 -21.70 -22.16 31.13
C VAL A 440 -21.85 -21.19 32.29
N GLY A 441 -22.55 -21.62 33.33
CA GLY A 441 -22.90 -20.84 34.52
C GLY A 441 -24.42 -20.68 34.70
N ILE A 442 -24.82 -20.20 35.87
CA ILE A 442 -26.21 -19.84 36.16
C ILE A 442 -26.37 -18.36 35.83
N ALA A 443 -27.39 -18.01 35.03
CA ALA A 443 -27.78 -16.63 34.75
C ALA A 443 -28.37 -15.98 36.01
N SER A 444 -27.57 -15.68 37.04
CA SER A 444 -28.09 -15.01 38.25
C SER A 444 -27.08 -14.33 39.16
N CYS A 445 -25.75 -14.55 39.03
CA CYS A 445 -24.78 -13.94 39.95
C CYS A 445 -24.11 -12.65 39.44
N THR A 446 -24.31 -12.29 38.18
CA THR A 446 -23.85 -11.03 37.58
C THR A 446 -24.97 -10.46 36.72
N PHE A 447 -25.95 -9.83 37.37
CA PHE A 447 -26.98 -8.95 36.77
C PHE A 447 -27.39 -9.31 35.32
N LEU A 448 -27.82 -10.58 35.10
CA LEU A 448 -28.34 -11.18 33.85
C LEU A 448 -27.32 -11.77 32.84
N GLY A 449 -26.03 -11.92 33.16
CA GLY A 449 -25.01 -12.52 32.26
C GLY A 449 -24.57 -13.95 32.62
N TRP A 450 -24.21 -14.75 31.61
CA TRP A 450 -23.53 -16.05 31.76
C TRP A 450 -22.09 -15.89 32.26
N ASN A 451 -21.52 -16.89 32.97
CA ASN A 451 -20.14 -16.82 33.49
C ASN A 451 -19.07 -16.95 32.38
N GLY A 452 -19.40 -17.65 31.30
CA GLY A 452 -18.49 -17.81 30.17
C GLY A 452 -19.08 -18.65 29.04
N THR A 453 -18.31 -18.75 27.97
CA THR A 453 -18.59 -19.65 26.84
C THR A 453 -17.53 -20.74 26.78
N GLU A 454 -17.99 -21.97 26.65
CA GLU A 454 -17.15 -23.14 26.48
C GLU A 454 -17.29 -23.65 25.05
N MET A 455 -16.16 -23.87 24.38
CA MET A 455 -16.11 -24.39 23.03
C MET A 455 -15.40 -25.74 23.04
N MET A 456 -15.97 -26.73 22.37
CA MET A 456 -15.45 -28.09 22.38
C MET A 456 -14.72 -28.44 21.07
N CYS A 457 -13.67 -29.26 21.18
CA CYS A 457 -13.03 -29.86 20.03
C CYS A 457 -13.93 -30.95 19.43
N THR A 458 -14.14 -30.95 18.11
CA THR A 458 -14.90 -32.00 17.42
C THR A 458 -14.30 -33.40 17.52
N GLY A 459 -13.02 -33.51 17.88
CA GLY A 459 -12.35 -34.78 18.15
C GLY A 459 -12.31 -35.17 19.63
N GLY A 460 -13.02 -34.46 20.51
CA GLY A 460 -13.08 -34.80 21.94
C GLY A 460 -11.80 -34.57 22.73
N HIS A 461 -10.78 -33.92 22.16
CA HIS A 461 -9.47 -33.79 22.85
C HIS A 461 -9.46 -32.75 23.98
N VAL A 462 -10.15 -31.62 23.78
CA VAL A 462 -10.07 -30.44 24.66
C VAL A 462 -11.36 -29.63 24.64
N LEU A 463 -11.55 -28.86 25.70
CA LEU A 463 -12.53 -27.81 25.84
C LEU A 463 -11.83 -26.47 26.10
N LEU A 464 -12.31 -25.41 25.46
CA LEU A 464 -11.80 -24.05 25.59
C LEU A 464 -12.81 -23.20 26.35
N HIS A 465 -12.45 -22.74 27.54
CA HIS A 465 -13.29 -21.84 28.34
C HIS A 465 -12.88 -20.38 28.09
N VAL A 466 -13.84 -19.56 27.68
CA VAL A 466 -13.70 -18.12 27.44
C VAL A 466 -14.61 -17.36 28.43
N PRO A 467 -14.05 -16.59 29.37
CA PRO A 467 -14.85 -15.86 30.36
C PRO A 467 -15.62 -14.71 29.71
N SER A 468 -16.81 -14.41 30.24
CA SER A 468 -17.63 -13.28 29.77
C SER A 468 -17.15 -11.93 30.33
N LEU A 469 -16.54 -11.94 31.53
CA LEU A 469 -16.05 -10.76 32.24
C LEU A 469 -14.55 -10.89 32.57
N PRO A 470 -13.69 -9.99 32.07
CA PRO A 470 -12.24 -10.04 32.31
C PRO A 470 -11.85 -9.76 33.77
N THR A 471 -12.77 -9.26 34.60
CA THR A 471 -12.54 -8.96 36.03
C THR A 471 -13.04 -10.06 36.99
N SER A 472 -13.62 -11.15 36.47
CA SER A 472 -14.08 -12.27 37.29
C SER A 472 -12.91 -13.11 37.82
N TRP A 473 -13.15 -13.95 38.84
CA TRP A 473 -12.15 -14.90 39.37
C TRP A 473 -11.58 -15.85 38.29
N PHE A 474 -12.24 -15.95 37.13
CA PHE A 474 -11.73 -16.56 35.90
C PHE A 474 -11.42 -15.48 34.85
N SER A 475 -10.37 -14.68 35.06
CA SER A 475 -10.04 -13.55 34.17
C SER A 475 -9.40 -13.96 32.84
N ARG A 476 -9.06 -15.24 32.64
CA ARG A 476 -8.25 -15.73 31.51
C ARG A 476 -8.88 -16.92 30.79
N GLN A 477 -8.72 -16.93 29.47
CA GLN A 477 -9.09 -18.05 28.61
C GLN A 477 -8.19 -19.26 28.89
N ARG A 478 -8.77 -20.43 29.12
CA ARG A 478 -8.03 -21.66 29.50
C ARG A 478 -8.43 -22.87 28.66
N TRP A 479 -7.47 -23.79 28.51
CA TRP A 479 -7.69 -25.09 27.87
C TRP A 479 -7.86 -26.16 28.94
N MET A 480 -8.96 -26.92 28.85
CA MET A 480 -9.23 -28.09 29.69
C MET A 480 -9.13 -29.33 28.82
N TYR A 481 -8.32 -30.31 29.23
CA TYR A 481 -8.24 -31.60 28.52
C TYR A 481 -9.38 -32.49 29.00
N LEU A 482 -10.05 -33.13 28.05
CA LEU A 482 -11.07 -34.11 28.37
C LEU A 482 -10.36 -35.43 28.71
N ASP A 483 -10.77 -36.04 29.82
CA ASP A 483 -10.30 -37.35 30.25
C ASP A 483 -11.08 -38.47 29.54
N THR A 484 -10.61 -39.71 29.69
CA THR A 484 -11.19 -40.89 29.01
C THR A 484 -12.67 -41.13 29.37
N SER A 485 -13.17 -40.51 30.44
CA SER A 485 -14.58 -40.55 30.79
C SER A 485 -15.49 -39.88 29.75
N TRP A 486 -14.96 -39.03 28.85
CA TRP A 486 -15.73 -38.36 27.79
C TRP A 486 -15.68 -39.07 26.45
N ASP A 487 -14.85 -40.11 26.29
CA ASP A 487 -14.61 -40.79 25.01
C ASP A 487 -15.91 -41.37 24.41
N PHE A 488 -16.85 -41.81 25.26
CA PHE A 488 -18.14 -42.35 24.82
C PHE A 488 -19.00 -41.35 24.04
N LEU A 489 -18.85 -40.04 24.27
CA LEU A 489 -19.58 -39.00 23.54
C LEU A 489 -19.02 -38.77 22.13
N PHE A 490 -17.82 -39.29 21.84
CA PHE A 490 -17.11 -39.10 20.58
C PHE A 490 -16.82 -40.40 19.83
N ALA A 491 -17.23 -41.56 20.38
CA ALA A 491 -16.94 -42.90 19.88
C ALA A 491 -17.50 -43.21 18.48
N ASP A 492 -18.58 -42.53 18.05
CA ASP A 492 -19.26 -42.81 16.76
C ASP A 492 -18.65 -42.08 15.53
N ARG A 493 -17.43 -41.55 15.62
CA ARG A 493 -16.81 -40.83 14.48
C ARG A 493 -15.68 -41.64 13.83
N PRO A 494 -15.86 -42.15 12.59
CA PRO A 494 -14.83 -42.91 11.90
C PRO A 494 -13.66 -42.00 11.52
N GLY A 495 -12.47 -42.28 12.08
CA GLY A 495 -11.25 -41.55 11.72
C GLY A 495 -10.05 -41.64 12.66
N GLN A 496 -10.04 -42.56 13.62
CA GLN A 496 -8.83 -42.89 14.39
C GLN A 496 -8.46 -44.37 14.19
N ILE A 497 -7.69 -44.63 13.13
CA ILE A 497 -6.53 -45.52 13.14
C ILE A 497 -5.39 -44.74 12.49
#